data_AF-A0A973XA93-F1
#
_entry.id   AF-A0A973XA93-F1
#
_cell.length_a   1.000
_cell.length_b   1.000
_cell.length_c   1.000
_cell.angle_alpha   90.00
_cell.angle_beta   90.00
_cell.angle_gamma   90.00
#
_symmetry.space_group_name_H-M   'P 1'
#
loop_
_entity.id
_entity.type
_entity.pdbx_description
1 polymer ?
#
loop_
_entity_poly.entity_id
_entity_poly.type
_entity_poly.pdbx_seq_one_letter_code
_entity_poly.pdbx_strand_id
1 'polypeptide(L)'
;VQAVEAIPASRRSVVISGAGDRRDQDIRQQTEILGAAFDEVVLFEDQCQRGRKDGEVIALLRQGLQGASRTKESSEIYGEFLAIDTAMDKLQDGELCLILVDQVQEALAHIAAKVAAG
;
A
#
# COMPACT_ATOMS: atom_id res chain seq x y z
N VAL A 1 11.38 1.34 7.53
CA VAL A 1 11.69 1.27 6.08
C VAL A 1 13.12 0.80 5.76
N GLN A 2 14.07 0.80 6.70
CA GLN A 2 15.46 0.38 6.46
C GLN A 2 15.63 -0.99 5.75
N ALA A 3 14.77 -1.97 6.04
CA ALA A 3 14.80 -3.27 5.38
C ALA A 3 14.57 -3.17 3.86
N VAL A 4 13.65 -2.32 3.43
CA VAL A 4 13.33 -2.08 2.01
C VAL A 4 14.48 -1.36 1.31
N GLU A 5 15.16 -0.46 2.02
CA GLU A 5 16.32 0.26 1.48
C GLU A 5 17.50 -0.65 1.17
N ALA A 6 17.65 -1.74 1.95
CA ALA A 6 18.70 -2.73 1.77
C ALA A 6 18.45 -3.71 0.61
N ILE A 7 17.23 -3.76 0.06
CA ILE A 7 16.88 -4.57 -1.09
C ILE A 7 17.14 -3.75 -2.37
N PRO A 8 18.04 -4.19 -3.27
CA PRO A 8 18.26 -3.53 -4.56
C PRO A 8 16.97 -3.55 -5.38
N ALA A 9 16.56 -2.38 -5.87
CA ALA A 9 15.39 -2.25 -6.74
C ALA A 9 15.53 -1.00 -7.61
N SER A 10 15.16 -1.10 -8.89
CA SER A 10 15.12 0.04 -9.82
C SER A 10 13.96 1.00 -9.51
N ARG A 11 12.83 0.46 -9.02
CA ARG A 11 11.64 1.18 -8.57
C ARG A 11 11.01 0.45 -7.39
N ARG A 12 10.41 1.19 -6.46
CA ARG A 12 9.78 0.66 -5.25
C ARG A 12 8.31 1.07 -5.19
N SER A 13 7.41 0.11 -5.11
CA SER A 13 5.98 0.33 -4.88
C SER A 13 5.54 -0.27 -3.54
N VAL A 14 4.49 0.29 -2.94
CA VAL A 14 3.85 -0.27 -1.75
C VAL A 14 2.34 -0.27 -1.88
N VAL A 15 1.71 -1.38 -1.49
CA VAL A 15 0.25 -1.50 -1.30
C VAL A 15 -0.02 -1.43 0.20
N ILE A 16 -0.87 -0.48 0.63
CA ILE A 16 -1.14 -0.25 2.06
C ILE A 16 -2.58 0.21 2.31
N SER A 17 -3.13 -0.27 3.43
CA SER A 17 -4.28 0.33 4.12
C SER A 17 -3.92 0.66 5.58
N GLY A 18 -4.87 1.25 6.30
CA GLY A 18 -4.73 1.61 7.72
C GLY A 18 -5.87 1.06 8.55
N ALA A 19 -5.57 0.47 9.70
CA ALA A 19 -6.62 0.06 10.63
C ALA A 19 -7.36 1.29 11.19
N GLY A 20 -8.67 1.37 10.96
CA GLY A 20 -9.47 2.56 11.31
C GLY A 20 -9.58 2.85 12.81
N ASP A 21 -9.30 1.87 13.67
CA ASP A 21 -9.25 2.01 15.13
C ASP A 21 -7.97 2.70 15.66
N ARG A 22 -7.06 3.10 14.77
CA ARG A 22 -5.87 3.90 15.08
C ARG A 22 -6.19 5.38 15.17
N ARG A 23 -5.33 6.13 15.87
CA ARG A 23 -5.42 7.60 15.94
C ARG A 23 -5.10 8.19 14.55
N ASP A 24 -5.74 9.31 14.22
CA ASP A 24 -5.52 10.02 12.95
C ASP A 24 -4.03 10.31 12.67
N GLN A 25 -3.28 10.67 13.71
CA GLN A 25 -1.83 10.92 13.60
C GLN A 25 -1.05 9.66 13.22
N ASP A 26 -1.45 8.49 13.71
CA ASP A 26 -0.72 7.25 13.46
C ASP A 26 -0.96 6.79 12.01
N ILE A 27 -2.18 6.98 11.50
CA ILE A 27 -2.54 6.67 10.10
C ILE A 27 -1.77 7.59 9.14
N ARG A 28 -1.70 8.90 9.43
CA ARG A 28 -0.91 9.85 8.64
C ARG A 28 0.58 9.54 8.67
N GLN A 29 1.12 9.27 9.85
CA GLN A 29 2.56 9.00 10.02
C GLN A 29 3.02 7.77 9.23
N GLN A 30 2.16 6.75 9.07
CA GLN A 30 2.50 5.59 8.25
C GLN A 30 2.87 5.99 6.82
N THR A 31 2.05 6.80 6.16
CA THR A 31 2.31 7.21 4.79
C THR A 31 3.33 8.34 4.68
N GLU A 32 3.53 9.18 5.70
CA GLU A 32 4.68 10.09 5.76
C GLU A 32 6.00 9.33 5.66
N ILE A 33 6.12 8.23 6.42
CA ILE A 33 7.31 7.36 6.41
C ILE A 33 7.47 6.66 5.05
N LEU A 34 6.38 6.15 4.48
CA LEU A 34 6.42 5.47 3.17
C LEU A 34 6.71 6.46 2.02
N GLY A 35 6.25 7.70 2.14
CA GLY A 35 6.45 8.78 1.18
C GLY A 35 7.92 9.10 0.89
N ALA A 36 8.81 8.77 1.84
CA ALA A 36 10.25 8.91 1.70
C ALA A 36 10.95 7.69 1.09
N ALA A 37 10.32 6.51 1.13
CA ALA A 37 10.96 5.23 0.79
C ALA A 37 10.47 4.62 -0.53
N PHE A 38 9.26 4.95 -0.97
CA PHE A 38 8.61 4.35 -2.14
C PHE A 38 8.35 5.37 -3.25
N ASP A 39 8.45 4.92 -4.50
CA ASP A 39 8.20 5.71 -5.71
C ASP A 39 6.69 5.75 -6.04
N GLU A 40 5.97 4.65 -5.79
CA GLU A 40 4.52 4.53 -5.96
C GLU A 40 3.86 4.00 -4.68
N VAL A 41 2.70 4.57 -4.33
CA VAL A 41 1.89 4.13 -3.18
C VAL A 41 0.47 3.82 -3.64
N VAL A 42 0.07 2.56 -3.51
CA VAL A 42 -1.30 2.10 -3.74
C VAL A 42 -2.02 2.07 -2.39
N LEU A 43 -2.89 3.05 -2.17
CA LEU A 43 -3.75 3.11 -1.00
C LEU A 43 -5.01 2.27 -1.27
N PHE A 44 -5.38 1.41 -0.33
CA PHE A 44 -6.64 0.70 -0.43
C PHE A 44 -7.51 0.82 0.80
N GLU A 45 -8.80 0.57 0.63
CA GLU A 45 -9.79 0.50 1.67
C GLU A 45 -10.75 -0.65 1.38
N ASP A 46 -11.22 -1.32 2.43
CA ASP A 46 -12.23 -2.38 2.36
C ASP A 46 -13.40 -2.08 3.33
N GLN A 47 -14.42 -2.92 3.39
CA GLN A 47 -15.62 -2.72 4.21
C GLN A 47 -15.37 -2.71 5.73
N CYS A 48 -14.17 -3.08 6.19
CA CYS A 48 -13.86 -3.20 7.62
C CYS A 48 -13.19 -1.93 8.20
N GLN A 49 -13.93 -0.81 8.28
CA GLN A 49 -13.40 0.50 8.69
C GLN A 49 -13.19 0.70 10.20
N ARG A 50 -13.44 -0.34 11.02
CA ARG A 50 -13.18 -0.38 12.48
C ARG A 50 -13.54 0.91 13.24
N GLY A 51 -14.72 1.47 12.96
CA GLY A 51 -15.25 2.66 13.66
C GLY A 51 -15.11 3.98 12.90
N ARG A 52 -14.55 3.97 11.69
CA ARG A 52 -14.57 5.10 10.76
C ARG A 52 -15.61 4.93 9.66
N LYS A 53 -15.95 6.02 8.98
CA LYS A 53 -16.77 5.98 7.76
C LYS A 53 -15.90 5.63 6.55
N ASP A 54 -16.54 5.07 5.53
CA ASP A 54 -15.93 4.85 4.22
C ASP A 54 -15.25 6.13 3.70
N GLY A 55 -14.03 5.98 3.21
CA GLY A 55 -13.15 7.03 2.70
C GLY A 55 -12.34 7.78 3.76
N GLU A 56 -12.65 7.65 5.06
CA GLU A 56 -11.91 8.37 6.10
C GLU A 56 -10.48 7.85 6.27
N VAL A 57 -10.27 6.53 6.18
CA VAL A 57 -8.94 5.93 6.29
C VAL A 57 -8.08 6.36 5.10
N ILE A 58 -8.59 6.20 3.87
CA ILE A 58 -7.88 6.66 2.66
C ILE A 58 -7.56 8.16 2.73
N ALA A 59 -8.50 8.99 3.20
CA ALA A 59 -8.26 10.42 3.30
C ALA A 59 -7.09 10.75 4.24
N LEU A 60 -6.97 10.06 5.38
CA LEU A 60 -5.86 10.22 6.31
C LEU A 60 -4.54 9.69 5.74
N LEU A 61 -4.55 8.53 5.09
CA LEU A 61 -3.37 7.99 4.41
C LEU A 61 -2.87 8.94 3.32
N ARG A 62 -3.76 9.49 2.51
CA ARG A 62 -3.40 10.50 1.49
C ARG A 62 -2.85 11.78 2.12
N GLN A 63 -3.38 12.22 3.26
CA GLN A 63 -2.83 13.39 3.96
C GLN A 63 -1.36 13.18 4.34
N GLY A 64 -0.98 11.99 4.82
CA GLY A 64 0.42 11.71 5.15
C GLY A 64 1.36 11.66 3.94
N LEU A 65 0.85 11.43 2.73
CA LEU A 65 1.66 11.53 1.50
C LEU A 65 1.92 12.98 1.05
N GLN A 66 1.25 13.97 1.65
CA GLN A 66 1.50 15.37 1.28
C GLN A 66 2.94 15.76 1.64
N GLY A 67 3.70 16.22 0.65
CA GLY A 67 5.11 16.56 0.85
C GLY A 67 6.06 15.36 0.83
N ALA A 68 5.60 14.18 0.38
CA ALA A 68 6.46 13.03 0.14
C ALA A 68 7.69 13.40 -0.71
N SER A 69 8.88 13.03 -0.24
CA SER A 69 10.15 13.37 -0.90
C SER A 69 10.44 12.47 -2.09
N ARG A 70 9.99 11.21 -2.05
CA ARG A 70 10.26 10.20 -3.07
C ARG A 70 9.02 9.85 -3.89
N THR A 71 7.89 9.62 -3.25
CA THR A 71 6.66 9.18 -3.95
C THR A 71 6.26 10.16 -5.04
N LYS A 72 6.09 9.65 -6.26
CA LYS A 72 5.67 10.42 -7.44
C LYS A 72 4.25 10.09 -7.86
N GLU A 73 3.79 8.89 -7.53
CA GLU A 73 2.49 8.38 -7.94
C GLU A 73 1.76 7.80 -6.73
N SER A 74 0.47 8.08 -6.64
CA SER A 74 -0.41 7.41 -5.69
C SER A 74 -1.74 7.07 -6.34
N SER A 75 -2.34 5.96 -5.93
CA SER A 75 -3.67 5.53 -6.35
C SER A 75 -4.50 5.15 -5.14
N GLU A 76 -5.82 5.30 -5.27
CA GLU A 76 -6.80 4.96 -4.24
C GLU A 76 -7.73 3.89 -4.82
N ILE A 77 -7.76 2.72 -4.19
CA ILE A 77 -8.45 1.55 -4.71
C ILE A 77 -9.38 0.99 -3.64
N TYR A 78 -10.61 0.67 -4.05
CA TYR A 78 -11.54 -0.04 -3.18
C TYR A 78 -11.38 -1.55 -3.37
N GLY A 79 -11.04 -2.26 -2.29
CA GLY A 79 -10.79 -3.70 -2.28
C GLY A 79 -9.31 -4.07 -2.31
N GLU A 80 -8.91 -4.90 -1.35
CA GLU A 80 -7.53 -5.38 -1.16
C GLU A 80 -6.98 -6.12 -2.39
N PHE A 81 -7.73 -7.08 -2.96
CA PHE A 81 -7.23 -7.89 -4.08
C PHE A 81 -7.05 -7.07 -5.36
N LEU A 82 -7.94 -6.11 -5.63
CA LEU A 82 -7.79 -5.21 -6.77
C LEU A 82 -6.56 -4.31 -6.61
N ALA A 83 -6.26 -3.89 -5.37
CA ALA A 83 -5.06 -3.11 -5.09
C ALA A 83 -3.78 -3.93 -5.29
N ILE A 84 -3.79 -5.19 -4.85
CA ILE A 84 -2.70 -6.15 -5.11
C ILE A 84 -2.51 -6.34 -6.62
N ASP A 85 -3.59 -6.62 -7.35
CA ASP A 85 -3.56 -6.82 -8.80
C ASP A 85 -2.99 -5.59 -9.50
N THR A 86 -3.45 -4.39 -9.15
CA THR A 86 -2.99 -3.14 -9.76
C THR A 86 -1.51 -2.90 -9.56
N ALA A 87 -0.97 -3.24 -8.38
CA ALA A 87 0.46 -3.11 -8.12
C ALA A 87 1.29 -4.17 -8.84
N MET A 88 0.81 -5.41 -8.87
CA MET A 88 1.50 -6.53 -9.52
C MET A 88 1.47 -6.43 -11.05
N ASP A 89 0.39 -5.95 -11.66
CA ASP A 89 0.27 -5.78 -13.12
C ASP A 89 1.25 -4.73 -13.67
N LYS A 90 1.68 -3.78 -12.82
CA LYS A 90 2.70 -2.78 -13.17
C LYS A 90 4.13 -3.24 -12.89
N LEU A 91 4.30 -4.23 -12.02
CA LEU A 91 5.60 -4.63 -11.50
C LEU A 91 6.49 -5.19 -12.61
N GLN A 92 7.71 -4.67 -12.74
CA GLN A 92 8.69 -5.13 -13.73
C GLN A 92 9.87 -5.87 -13.09
N ASP A 93 10.64 -6.57 -13.94
CA ASP A 93 11.89 -7.21 -13.53
C ASP A 93 12.85 -6.20 -12.87
N GLY A 94 13.37 -6.58 -11.69
CA GLY A 94 14.30 -5.74 -10.93
C GLY A 94 13.64 -4.65 -10.08
N GLU A 95 12.31 -4.57 -10.06
CA GLU A 95 11.54 -3.69 -9.17
C GLU A 95 11.12 -4.43 -7.88
N LEU A 96 10.70 -3.66 -6.87
CA LEU A 96 10.25 -4.18 -5.58
C LEU A 96 8.85 -3.67 -5.26
N CYS A 97 7.91 -4.58 -5.00
CA CYS A 97 6.59 -4.26 -4.46
C CYS A 97 6.46 -4.81 -3.04
N LEU A 98 6.20 -3.92 -2.06
CA LEU A 98 5.82 -4.31 -0.71
C LEU A 98 4.28 -4.35 -0.61
N ILE A 99 3.71 -5.47 -0.18
CA ILE A 99 2.26 -5.59 0.00
C ILE A 99 1.96 -5.76 1.49
N LEU A 100 1.23 -4.80 2.06
CA LEU A 100 0.74 -4.84 3.44
C LEU A 100 -0.73 -5.25 3.43
N VAL A 101 -0.99 -6.48 3.85
CA VAL A 101 -2.29 -7.16 3.73
C VAL A 101 -3.06 -7.12 5.04
N ASP A 102 -4.40 -7.07 4.94
CA ASP A 102 -5.32 -7.21 6.07
C ASP A 102 -5.75 -8.67 6.24
N GLN A 103 -5.99 -9.37 5.14
CA GLN A 103 -6.43 -10.77 5.11
C GLN A 103 -5.28 -11.68 4.68
N VAL A 104 -4.46 -12.09 5.65
CA VAL A 104 -3.18 -12.78 5.40
C VAL A 104 -3.34 -14.04 4.53
N GLN A 105 -4.27 -14.93 4.86
CA GLN A 105 -4.40 -16.21 4.15
C GLN A 105 -4.95 -16.01 2.73
N GLU A 106 -5.98 -15.18 2.61
CA GLU A 106 -6.67 -14.89 1.37
C GLU A 106 -5.77 -14.12 0.40
N ALA A 107 -5.03 -13.12 0.89
CA ALA A 107 -4.09 -12.36 0.07
C ALA A 107 -2.91 -13.22 -0.39
N LEU A 108 -2.37 -14.10 0.47
CA LEU A 108 -1.32 -15.03 0.06
C LEU A 108 -1.82 -16.02 -1.01
N ALA A 109 -3.05 -16.54 -0.86
CA ALA A 109 -3.65 -17.41 -1.87
C ALA A 109 -3.86 -16.67 -3.20
N HIS A 110 -4.33 -15.43 -3.15
CA HIS A 110 -4.52 -14.57 -4.33
C HIS A 110 -3.20 -14.31 -5.07
N ILE A 111 -2.17 -13.90 -4.34
CA ILE A 111 -0.82 -13.66 -4.89
C ILE A 111 -0.26 -14.94 -5.51
N ALA A 112 -0.36 -16.08 -4.82
CA ALA A 112 0.14 -17.36 -5.33
C ALA A 112 -0.57 -17.77 -6.64
N ALA A 113 -1.89 -17.58 -6.71
CA ALA A 113 -2.65 -17.86 -7.92
C ALA A 113 -2.24 -16.96 -9.09
N LYS A 114 -2.02 -15.66 -8.84
CA LYS A 114 -1.55 -14.71 -9.84
C LYS A 114 -0.16 -15.06 -10.37
N VAL A 115 0.79 -15.36 -9.49
CA VAL A 115 2.14 -15.79 -9.88
C VAL A 115 2.11 -17.07 -10.73
N ALA A 116 1.20 -18.00 -10.44
CA ALA A 116 1.04 -19.22 -11.23
C ALA A 116 0.42 -18.99 -12.62
N ALA A 117 -0.31 -17.89 -12.82
CA ALA A 117 -0.94 -17.55 -14.09
C ALA A 117 0.03 -16.91 -15.10
N GLY A 118 1.17 -16.38 -14.63
CA GLY A 118 2.15 -15.63 -15.43
C GLY A 118 1.80 -14.16 -15.55
#